data_AF-A0A6I4VAA7-F1
#
_entry.id   AF-A0A6I4VAA7-F1
#
_cell.length_a   1.000
_cell.length_b   1.000
_cell.length_c   1.000
_cell.angle_alpha   90.00
_cell.angle_beta   90.00
_cell.angle_gamma   90.00
#
_symmetry.space_group_name_H-M   'P 1'
#
loop_
_entity.id
_entity.type
_entity.pdbx_description
1 polymer ?
#
loop_
_entity_poly.entity_id
_entity_poly.type
_entity_poly.pdbx_seq_one_letter_code
_entity_poly.pdbx_strand_id
1 'polypeptide(L)' 'MQQNPANLNHVNQYARYAIGAVRAEREGRYADAATLWLKAAQAPCRAVNQGWAKERRKFCLHAESRVWSNPNAG' A
#
# COMPACT_ATOMS: atom_id res chain seq x y z
N MET A 1 1.00 -32.27 -8.93
CA MET A 1 -0.01 -31.24 -9.27
C MET A 1 0.71 -30.14 -10.05
N GLN A 2 0.47 -30.06 -11.36
CA GLN A 2 1.19 -29.20 -12.31
C GLN A 2 0.86 -27.72 -12.07
N GLN A 3 1.89 -26.87 -11.97
CA GLN A 3 1.73 -25.43 -11.91
C GLN A 3 1.49 -24.89 -13.33
N ASN A 4 0.28 -24.41 -13.60
CA ASN A 4 -0.11 -23.82 -14.88
C ASN A 4 0.35 -22.34 -14.96
N PRO A 5 1.16 -21.93 -15.95
CA PRO A 5 1.76 -20.60 -16.00
C PRO A 5 0.78 -19.46 -16.36
N ALA A 6 -0.50 -19.74 -16.64
CA ALA A 6 -1.51 -18.73 -16.94
C ALA A 6 -2.11 -18.03 -15.68
N ASN A 7 -1.73 -18.44 -14.46
CA ASN A 7 -2.23 -17.85 -13.20
C ASN A 7 -1.42 -16.62 -12.74
N LEU A 8 -0.51 -16.12 -13.57
CA LEU A 8 0.31 -14.93 -13.30
C LEU A 8 -0.28 -13.64 -13.90
N ASN A 9 -1.40 -13.71 -14.62
CA ASN A 9 -1.90 -12.59 -15.44
C ASN A 9 -3.21 -11.94 -14.96
N HIS A 10 -3.73 -12.34 -13.80
CA HIS A 10 -4.54 -11.40 -13.00
C HIS A 10 -3.56 -10.68 -12.09
N VAL A 11 -3.07 -9.52 -12.55
CA VAL A 11 -2.52 -8.51 -11.67
C VAL A 11 -3.61 -8.23 -10.62
N ASN A 12 -3.51 -8.93 -9.49
CA ASN A 12 -4.46 -8.83 -8.39
C ASN A 12 -4.62 -7.34 -8.11
N GLN A 13 -5.85 -6.83 -8.10
CA GLN A 13 -6.11 -5.40 -7.89
C GLN A 13 -5.33 -4.87 -6.67
N TYR A 14 -5.20 -5.72 -5.64
CA TYR A 14 -4.27 -5.55 -4.53
C TYR A 14 -2.84 -5.18 -4.94
N ALA A 15 -2.20 -5.97 -5.80
CA ALA A 15 -0.82 -5.76 -6.25
C ALA A 15 -0.68 -4.45 -7.02
N ARG A 16 -1.65 -4.07 -7.86
CA ARG A 16 -1.64 -2.78 -8.56
C ARG A 16 -1.66 -1.60 -7.57
N TYR A 17 -2.56 -1.65 -6.59
CA TYR A 17 -2.63 -0.62 -5.55
C TYR A 17 -1.39 -0.63 -4.64
N ALA A 18 -0.89 -1.80 -4.26
CA ALA A 18 0.29 -1.95 -3.42
C ALA A 18 1.55 -1.41 -4.10
N ILE A 19 1.75 -1.67 -5.40
CA ILE A 19 2.89 -1.12 -6.14
C ILE A 19 2.81 0.40 -6.19
N GLY A 20 1.64 0.96 -6.47
CA GLY A 20 1.42 2.42 -6.44
C GLY A 20 1.69 3.00 -5.05
N ALA A 21 1.21 2.34 -4.00
CA ALA A 21 1.40 2.77 -2.63
C ALA A 21 2.88 2.81 -2.24
N VAL A 22 3.64 1.75 -2.56
CA VAL A 22 5.08 1.68 -2.28
C VAL A 22 5.86 2.77 -3.02
N ARG A 23 5.47 3.11 -4.25
CA ARG A 23 6.08 4.23 -4.98
C ARG A 23 5.81 5.56 -4.28
N ALA A 24 4.56 5.82 -3.89
CA ALA A 24 4.19 7.02 -3.15
C ALA A 24 4.97 7.12 -1.82
N GLU A 25 5.18 6.01 -1.10
CA GLU A 25 6.00 6.00 0.12
C GLU A 25 7.46 6.37 -0.12
N ARG A 26 8.04 5.94 -1.25
CA ARG A 26 9.42 6.31 -1.62
C ARG A 26 9.55 7.78 -1.99
N GLU A 27 8.50 8.37 -2.54
CA GLU A 27 8.44 9.80 -2.88
C GLU A 27 8.04 10.67 -1.68
N GLY A 28 7.86 10.10 -0.48
CA GLY A 28 7.42 10.83 0.71
C GLY A 28 5.95 11.26 0.68
N ARG A 29 5.19 10.79 -0.31
CA ARG A 29 3.74 11.06 -0.47
C ARG A 29 2.92 10.09 0.37
N TYR A 30 3.07 10.19 1.69
CA TYR A 30 2.47 9.24 2.63
C TYR A 30 0.92 9.30 2.65
N ALA A 31 0.32 10.47 2.40
CA ALA A 31 -1.14 10.62 2.27
C ALA A 31 -1.70 9.81 1.09
N ASP A 32 -1.07 9.93 -0.08
CA ASP A 32 -1.42 9.16 -1.28
C ASP A 32 -1.20 7.67 -1.05
N ALA A 33 -0.08 7.31 -0.42
CA ALA A 33 0.23 5.93 -0.07
C ALA A 33 -0.83 5.32 0.85
N ALA A 34 -1.29 6.04 1.88
CA ALA A 34 -2.34 5.58 2.78
C ALA A 34 -3.64 5.30 2.03
N THR A 35 -4.01 6.17 1.09
CA THR A 35 -5.20 5.99 0.23
C THR A 35 -5.07 4.77 -0.67
N LEU A 36 -3.90 4.54 -1.26
CA LEU A 36 -3.64 3.37 -2.10
C LEU A 36 -3.63 2.08 -1.29
N TRP A 37 -3.04 2.08 -0.09
CA TRP A 37 -3.11 0.93 0.82
C TRP A 37 -4.54 0.63 1.28
N LEU A 38 -5.38 1.65 1.48
CA LEU A 38 -6.80 1.46 1.76
C LEU A 38 -7.53 0.76 0.59
N LYS A 39 -7.30 1.21 -0.65
CA LYS A 39 -7.86 0.56 -1.85
C LYS A 39 -7.35 -0.87 -2.01
N ALA A 40 -6.08 -1.12 -1.69
CA ALA A 40 -5.51 -2.47 -1.67
C ALA A 40 -6.22 -3.38 -0.64
N ALA A 41 -6.52 -2.88 0.55
CA ALA A 41 -7.21 -3.64 1.59
C ALA A 41 -8.69 -3.93 1.27
N GLN A 42 -9.33 -3.10 0.45
CA GLN A 42 -10.70 -3.30 -0.03
C GLN A 42 -10.78 -4.22 -1.26
N ALA A 43 -9.68 -4.37 -2.00
CA ALA A 43 -9.62 -5.28 -3.13
C ALA A 43 -9.76 -6.76 -2.68
N PRO A 44 -10.31 -7.63 -3.53
CA PRO A 44 -10.36 -9.06 -3.25
C PRO A 44 -8.94 -9.61 -3.12
N CYS A 45 -8.54 -9.92 -1.89
CA CYS A 45 -7.21 -10.43 -1.57
C CYS A 45 -7.28 -11.37 -0.36
N ARG A 46 -6.21 -12.14 -0.15
CA ARG A 46 -6.09 -13.02 1.02
C ARG A 46 -6.10 -12.18 2.30
N ALA A 47 -6.66 -12.72 3.38
CA ALA A 47 -6.72 -12.03 4.68
C ALA A 47 -5.34 -11.51 5.16
N VAL A 48 -4.27 -12.26 4.89
CA VAL A 48 -2.88 -11.83 5.17
C VAL A 48 -2.49 -10.55 4.42
N ASN A 49 -2.88 -10.43 3.15
CA ASN A 49 -2.59 -9.26 2.32
C ASN A 49 -3.42 -8.06 2.75
N GLN A 50 -4.68 -8.31 3.12
CA GLN A 50 -5.55 -7.28 3.69
C GLN A 50 -4.99 -6.75 5.01
N GLY A 51 -4.53 -7.63 5.90
CA GLY A 51 -3.89 -7.25 7.16
C GLY A 51 -2.65 -6.39 6.92
N TRP A 52 -1.78 -6.83 6.01
CA TRP A 52 -0.59 -6.07 5.61
C TRP A 52 -0.94 -4.66 5.10
N ALA A 53 -1.92 -4.54 4.21
CA ALA A 53 -2.34 -3.25 3.68
C ALA A 53 -2.92 -2.32 4.76
N LYS A 54 -3.69 -2.87 5.72
CA LYS A 54 -4.22 -2.09 6.86
C LYS A 54 -3.09 -1.56 7.74
N GLU A 55 -2.08 -2.38 8.05
CA GLU A 55 -0.93 -1.96 8.85
C GLU A 55 -0.09 -0.91 8.11
N ARG A 56 0.19 -1.12 6.82
CA ARG A 56 0.93 -0.14 6.01
C ARG A 56 0.20 1.18 5.87
N ARG A 57 -1.14 1.17 5.76
CA ARG A 57 -1.94 2.39 5.82
C ARG A 57 -1.72 3.15 7.13
N LYS A 58 -1.75 2.47 8.29
CA LYS A 58 -1.50 3.12 9.58
C LYS A 58 -0.10 3.72 9.64
N PHE A 59 0.91 3.00 9.15
CA PHE A 59 2.29 3.52 9.07
C PHE A 59 2.36 4.80 8.24
N CYS A 60 1.74 4.81 7.05
CA CYS A 60 1.73 5.98 6.17
C CYS A 60 1.05 7.18 6.85
N LEU A 61 -0.11 6.98 7.51
CA LEU A 61 -0.78 8.05 8.25
C LEU A 61 0.07 8.61 9.40
N HIS A 62 0.82 7.75 10.11
CA HIS A 62 1.75 8.20 11.15
C HIS A 62 2.95 8.94 10.55
N ALA A 63 3.47 8.48 9.41
CA ALA A 63 4.57 9.13 8.71
C ALA A 63 4.14 10.50 8.19
N GLU A 64 2.95 10.64 7.61
CA GLU A 64 2.36 11.92 7.22
C GLU A 64 2.26 12.88 8.41
N SER A 65 1.72 12.41 9.54
CA SER A 65 1.63 13.20 10.76
C SER A 65 3.01 13.63 11.29
N ARG A 66 4.03 12.78 11.21
CA ARG A 66 5.41 13.11 11.61
C ARG A 66 6.11 14.06 10.65
N VAL A 67 5.87 13.94 9.34
CA VAL A 67 6.38 14.87 8.33
C VAL A 67 5.81 16.27 8.57
N TRP A 68 4.51 16.36 8.89
CA TRP A 68 3.89 17.64 9.25
C TRP A 68 4.32 18.16 10.63
N SER A 69 4.56 17.26 11.59
CA SER A 69 4.96 17.60 12.95
C SER A 69 6.47 17.91 13.09
N ASN A 70 7.20 18.02 11.98
CA ASN A 70 8.55 18.59 11.95
C ASN A 70 8.47 20.07 11.48
N PRO A 71 8.17 21.03 12.38
CA PRO A 71 8.19 22.46 12.06
C PRO A 71 9.61 23.04 11.87
N ASN A 72 10.64 22.20 11.73
CA ASN A 72 12.05 22.61 11.64
C ASN A 72 12.75 22.09 10.39
N ALA A 73 12.00 21.83 9.31
CA ALA A 73 12.54 21.84 7.96
C ALA A 73 12.50 23.29 7.43
N GLY A 74 13.30 24.15 8.07
CA GLY A 74 13.64 25.50 7.60
C GLY A 74 15.02 25.49 6.97
#